data_AF-A0A5P1RC98-F1
#
_entry.id   AF-A0A5P1RC98-F1
#
_cell.length_a   1.000
_cell.length_b   1.000
_cell.length_c   1.000
_cell.angle_alpha   90.00
_cell.angle_beta   90.00
_cell.angle_gamma   90.00
#
_symmetry.space_group_name_H-M   'P 1'
#
loop_
_entity.id
_entity.type
_entity.pdbx_description
1 polymer ?
#
loop_
_entity_poly.entity_id
_entity_poly.type
_entity_poly.pdbx_seq_one_letter_code
_entity_poly.pdbx_strand_id
1 'polypeptide(L)'
;MSRIKKKRSFVRQYLPAEKQPSKAELLVDDESYESRKKRALEKKKKHKSVYEKEREKQLAEQSEPVKSASRGGRLADKIKALNAKNAKQEKTSDE
;
A
#
# COMPACT_ATOMS: atom_id res chain seq x y z
N MET A 1 -19.20 33.27 -12.53
CA MET A 1 -19.17 32.89 -13.96
C MET A 1 -18.54 31.50 -14.12
N SER A 2 -19.31 30.42 -14.19
CA SER A 2 -18.75 29.08 -14.46
C SER A 2 -18.87 28.74 -15.95
N ARG A 3 -17.72 28.60 -16.61
CA ARG A 3 -17.64 28.28 -18.05
C ARG A 3 -17.76 26.76 -18.22
N ILE A 4 -18.96 26.22 -18.15
CA ILE A 4 -19.19 24.78 -18.38
C ILE A 4 -19.19 24.53 -19.89
N LYS A 5 -18.16 23.84 -20.39
CA LYS A 5 -18.08 23.43 -21.80
C LYS A 5 -19.21 22.44 -22.12
N LYS A 6 -19.81 22.54 -23.31
CA LYS A 6 -20.83 21.60 -23.81
C LYS A 6 -20.28 20.17 -23.73
N LYS A 7 -20.86 19.32 -22.88
CA LYS A 7 -20.47 17.90 -22.76
C LYS A 7 -21.16 17.08 -23.84
N ARG A 8 -20.41 16.24 -24.56
CA ARG A 8 -20.92 15.30 -25.56
C ARG A 8 -21.23 13.94 -24.93
N SER A 9 -22.08 13.88 -23.91
CA SER A 9 -22.44 12.62 -23.22
C SER A 9 -23.25 11.65 -24.10
N PHE A 10 -23.92 12.16 -25.13
CA PHE A 10 -24.86 11.41 -25.97
C PHE A 10 -24.21 10.65 -27.15
N VAL A 11 -22.89 10.76 -27.35
CA VAL A 11 -22.21 10.20 -28.54
C VAL A 11 -22.32 8.66 -28.64
N ARG A 12 -22.58 7.98 -27.52
CA ARG A 12 -22.72 6.50 -27.49
C ARG A 12 -24.17 6.01 -27.37
N GLN A 13 -25.16 6.90 -27.31
CA GLN A 13 -26.57 6.50 -27.18
C GLN A 13 -27.22 6.04 -28.49
N TYR A 14 -26.62 6.39 -29.64
CA TYR A 14 -27.19 6.13 -30.96
C TYR A 14 -26.33 5.21 -31.83
N LEU A 15 -25.26 4.64 -31.29
CA LEU A 15 -24.53 3.58 -31.97
C LEU A 15 -25.39 2.30 -31.90
N PRO A 16 -25.54 1.55 -33.00
CA PRO A 16 -26.23 0.26 -32.95
C PRO A 16 -25.59 -0.58 -31.86
N ALA A 17 -26.43 -1.26 -31.09
CA ALA A 17 -26.05 -2.13 -29.97
C ALA A 17 -25.33 -3.40 -30.47
N GLU A 18 -24.24 -3.22 -31.21
CA GLU A 18 -23.26 -4.27 -31.48
C GLU A 18 -22.55 -4.56 -30.16
N LYS A 19 -23.27 -5.35 -29.33
CA LYS A 19 -22.86 -6.17 -28.20
C LYS A 19 -21.54 -5.73 -27.57
N GLN A 20 -21.49 -4.49 -27.09
CA GLN A 20 -20.36 -4.05 -26.28
C GLN A 20 -20.38 -4.90 -25.01
N PRO A 21 -19.24 -5.49 -24.61
CA PRO A 21 -19.19 -6.34 -23.44
C PRO A 21 -19.64 -5.56 -22.23
N SER A 22 -20.44 -6.21 -21.39
CA SER A 22 -20.90 -5.58 -20.15
C SER A 22 -19.70 -5.29 -19.24
N LYS A 23 -19.86 -4.35 -18.31
CA LYS A 23 -18.81 -4.08 -17.32
C LYS A 23 -18.45 -5.35 -16.51
N ALA A 24 -19.43 -6.22 -16.28
CA ALA A 24 -19.22 -7.49 -15.59
C ALA A 24 -18.34 -8.43 -16.42
N GLU A 25 -18.62 -8.58 -17.71
CA GLU A 25 -17.79 -9.38 -18.63
C GLU A 25 -16.36 -8.84 -18.74
N LEU A 26 -16.21 -7.52 -18.84
CA LEU A 26 -14.89 -6.90 -18.84
C LEU A 26 -14.14 -7.17 -17.53
N LEU A 27 -14.82 -7.21 -16.39
CA LEU A 27 -14.16 -7.46 -15.10
C LEU A 27 -13.66 -8.90 -14.94
N VAL A 28 -14.22 -9.83 -15.70
CA VAL A 28 -13.82 -11.26 -15.69
C VAL A 28 -12.51 -11.45 -16.44
N ASP A 29 -12.25 -10.66 -17.47
CA ASP A 29 -10.98 -10.67 -18.20
C ASP A 29 -9.92 -9.83 -17.47
N ASP A 30 -8.79 -10.45 -17.13
CA ASP A 30 -7.70 -9.83 -16.37
C ASP A 30 -6.97 -8.72 -17.15
N GLU A 31 -6.94 -8.79 -18.47
CA GLU A 31 -6.26 -7.83 -19.35
C GLU A 31 -7.16 -6.67 -19.80
N SER A 32 -8.44 -6.74 -19.48
CA SER A 32 -9.40 -5.72 -19.84
C SER A 32 -9.06 -4.36 -19.20
N TYR A 33 -9.60 -3.29 -19.79
CA TYR A 33 -9.43 -1.94 -19.24
C TYR A 33 -10.04 -1.79 -17.84
N GLU A 34 -11.21 -2.39 -17.59
CA GLU A 34 -11.88 -2.27 -16.29
C GLU A 34 -11.13 -3.03 -15.19
N SER A 35 -10.54 -4.18 -15.50
CA SER A 35 -9.70 -4.95 -14.58
C SER A 35 -8.40 -4.22 -14.26
N ARG A 36 -7.71 -3.67 -15.27
CA ARG A 36 -6.52 -2.82 -15.07
C ARG A 36 -6.83 -1.57 -14.25
N LYS A 37 -7.98 -0.94 -14.49
CA LYS A 37 -8.45 0.23 -13.71
C LYS A 37 -8.73 -0.14 -12.25
N LYS A 38 -9.37 -1.28 -11.98
CA LYS A 38 -9.59 -1.78 -10.61
C LYS A 38 -8.27 -2.04 -9.89
N ARG A 39 -7.34 -2.78 -10.53
CA ARG A 39 -5.98 -3.01 -10.02
C ARG A 39 -5.24 -1.70 -9.75
N ALA A 40 -5.34 -0.72 -10.64
CA ALA A 40 -4.72 0.59 -10.46
C ALA A 40 -5.31 1.37 -9.28
N LEU A 41 -6.63 1.29 -9.06
CA LEU A 41 -7.31 1.91 -7.92
C LEU A 41 -6.95 1.24 -6.58
N GLU A 42 -6.75 -0.08 -6.58
CA GLU A 42 -6.27 -0.85 -5.42
C GLU A 42 -4.81 -0.52 -5.12
N LYS A 43 -3.95 -0.46 -6.15
CA LYS A 43 -2.53 -0.08 -6.02
C LYS A 43 -2.35 1.39 -5.66
N LYS A 44 -3.33 2.25 -5.98
CA LYS A 44 -3.29 3.66 -5.61
C LYS A 44 -3.33 3.76 -4.10
N LYS A 45 -2.20 4.13 -3.50
CA LYS A 45 -2.07 4.42 -2.08
C LYS A 45 -3.03 5.55 -1.73
N LYS A 46 -4.21 5.20 -1.20
CA LYS A 46 -5.11 6.17 -0.58
C LYS A 46 -4.54 6.53 0.78
N HIS A 47 -4.67 7.80 1.17
CA HIS A 47 -4.43 8.16 2.56
C HIS A 47 -5.46 7.42 3.41
N LYS A 48 -4.97 6.50 4.25
CA LYS A 48 -5.82 5.76 5.18
C LYS A 48 -6.52 6.74 6.10
N SER A 49 -7.79 6.47 6.39
CA SER A 49 -8.53 7.21 7.42
C SER A 49 -7.88 7.00 8.79
N VAL A 50 -8.19 7.86 9.77
CA VAL A 50 -7.68 7.72 11.15
C VAL A 50 -8.09 6.36 11.73
N TYR A 51 -9.35 5.98 11.56
CA TYR A 51 -9.89 4.69 12.01
C TYR A 51 -9.14 3.49 11.42
N GLU A 52 -8.87 3.50 10.11
CA GLU A 52 -8.13 2.42 9.45
C GLU A 52 -6.69 2.31 9.97
N LYS A 53 -6.03 3.44 10.28
CA LYS A 53 -4.69 3.43 10.87
C LYS A 53 -4.69 2.85 12.28
N GLU A 54 -5.69 3.19 13.09
CA GLU A 54 -5.83 2.66 14.45
C GLU A 54 -6.09 1.16 14.42
N ARG A 55 -6.98 0.69 13.54
CA ARG A 55 -7.25 -0.74 13.34
C ARG A 55 -6.01 -1.51 12.90
N GLU A 56 -5.25 -0.97 11.96
CA GLU A 56 -3.99 -1.59 11.52
C GLU A 56 -2.95 -1.65 12.64
N LYS A 57 -2.87 -0.62 13.47
CA LYS A 57 -1.98 -0.61 14.64
C LYS A 57 -2.36 -1.72 15.62
N GLN A 58 -3.66 -1.86 15.93
CA GLN A 58 -4.16 -2.93 16.80
C GLN A 58 -3.87 -4.33 16.22
N LEU A 59 -4.06 -4.51 14.91
CA LEU A 59 -3.74 -5.77 14.23
C LEU A 59 -2.23 -6.05 14.23
N ALA A 60 -1.40 -5.02 14.06
CA ALA A 60 0.06 -5.13 14.10
C ALA A 60 0.59 -5.41 15.52
N GLU A 61 -0.13 -4.98 16.57
CA GLU A 61 0.17 -5.31 17.97
C GLU A 61 -0.25 -6.75 18.33
N GLN A 62 -1.28 -7.29 17.66
CA GLN A 62 -1.74 -8.67 17.84
C GLN A 62 -0.94 -9.68 17.02
N SER A 63 -0.38 -9.28 15.87
CA SER A 63 0.60 -10.10 15.16
C SER A 63 1.96 -9.96 15.83
N GLU A 64 2.61 -11.08 16.18
CA GLU A 64 4.00 -11.12 16.66
C GLU A 64 4.87 -10.08 15.97
N PRO A 65 5.69 -9.29 16.70
CA PRO A 65 6.44 -8.21 16.11
C PRO A 65 7.34 -8.79 15.03
N VAL A 66 6.97 -8.56 13.77
CA VAL A 66 7.90 -8.68 12.65
C VAL A 66 9.01 -7.72 13.01
N LYS A 67 10.13 -8.27 13.49
CA LYS A 67 11.35 -7.53 13.79
C LYS A 67 11.70 -6.82 12.49
N SER A 68 11.22 -5.59 12.35
CA SER A 68 11.65 -4.70 11.30
C SER A 68 13.12 -4.46 11.63
N ALA A 69 13.98 -5.25 10.98
CA ALA A 69 15.40 -5.05 11.06
C ALA A 69 15.60 -3.57 10.70
N SER A 70 16.08 -2.79 11.68
CA SER A 70 16.36 -1.39 11.43
C SER A 70 17.22 -1.34 10.17
N ARG A 71 16.80 -0.54 9.18
CA ARG A 71 17.58 -0.38 7.96
C ARG A 71 18.96 0.08 8.40
N GLY A 72 19.95 -0.81 8.24
CA GLY A 72 21.29 -0.66 8.79
C GLY A 72 21.86 0.71 8.42
N GLY A 73 22.38 1.40 9.42
CA GLY A 73 23.02 2.70 9.26
C GLY A 73 24.16 2.81 10.26
N ARG A 74 25.09 3.74 10.01
CA ARG A 74 26.32 3.90 10.80
C ARG A 74 26.08 3.96 12.32
N LEU A 75 24.99 4.60 12.74
CA LEU A 75 24.62 4.69 14.15
C LEU A 75 24.20 3.33 14.74
N ALA A 76 23.42 2.53 13.99
CA ALA A 76 23.00 1.20 14.42
C ALA A 76 24.20 0.25 14.56
N ASP A 77 25.17 0.32 13.63
CA ASP A 77 26.39 -0.49 13.71
C ASP A 77 27.27 -0.08 14.90
N LYS A 78 27.34 1.23 15.18
CA LYS A 78 28.06 1.75 16.35
C LYS A 78 27.41 1.30 17.67
N ILE A 79 26.09 1.29 17.75
CA ILE A 79 25.35 0.79 18.91
C ILE A 79 25.60 -0.71 19.10
N LYS A 80 25.55 -1.50 18.03
CA LYS A 80 25.89 -2.94 18.10
C LYS A 80 27.32 -3.17 18.59
N ALA A 81 28.28 -2.41 18.07
CA ALA A 81 29.68 -2.51 18.48
C ALA A 81 29.89 -2.10 19.94
N LEU A 82 29.20 -1.07 20.43
CA LEU A 82 29.24 -0.66 21.84
C LEU A 82 28.63 -1.72 22.75
N ASN A 83 27.45 -2.23 22.43
CA ASN A 83 26.79 -3.26 23.23
C ASN A 83 27.64 -4.55 23.30
N ALA A 84 28.27 -4.95 22.19
CA ALA A 84 29.17 -6.09 22.16
C ALA A 84 30.45 -5.88 22.99
N LYS A 85 30.94 -4.64 23.12
CA LYS A 85 32.08 -4.31 23.99
C LYS A 85 31.67 -4.34 25.46
N ASN A 86 30.54 -3.74 25.82
CA ASN A 86 30.04 -3.74 27.19
C ASN A 86 29.76 -5.17 27.69
N ALA A 87 29.12 -6.00 26.86
CA ALA A 87 28.86 -7.40 27.20
C ALA A 87 30.14 -8.25 27.34
N LYS A 88 31.25 -7.86 26.71
CA LYS A 88 32.56 -8.50 26.94
C LYS A 88 33.19 -8.02 28.24
N GLN A 89 33.09 -6.73 28.54
CA GLN A 89 33.61 -6.16 29.78
C GLN A 89 32.92 -6.72 31.01
N GLU A 90 31.58 -6.85 30.98
CA GLU A 90 30.80 -7.47 32.07
C GLU A 90 31.21 -8.93 32.29
N LYS A 91 31.45 -9.70 31.21
CA LYS A 91 31.92 -11.09 31.32
C LYS A 91 33.34 -11.22 31.88
N THR A 92 34.19 -10.24 31.65
CA THR A 92 35.57 -10.22 32.19
C THR A 92 35.65 -9.69 33.61
N SER A 93 34.59 -9.08 34.15
CA SER A 93 34.53 -8.58 35.53
C SER A 93 33.85 -9.55 36.51
N ASP A 94 33.12 -10.54 36.00
CA ASP A 94 32.45 -11.59 36.78
C ASP A 94 33.25 -12.93 36.82
N GLU A 95 34.45 -12.96 36.23
CA GLU A 95 35.43 -14.07 36.29
C GLU A 95 36.63 -13.67 37.17
#